data_AF-A0A6J4VDX1-F1
#
_entry.id   AF-A0A6J4VDX1-F1
#
_cell.length_a   1.000
_cell.length_b   1.000
_cell.length_c   1.000
_cell.angle_alpha   90.00
_cell.angle_beta   90.00
_cell.angle_gamma   90.00
#
_symmetry.space_group_name_H-M   'P 1'
#
loop_
_entity.id
_entity.type
_entity.pdbx_description
1 polymer ?
#
loop_
_entity_poly.entity_id
_entity_poly.type
_entity_poly.pdbx_seq_one_letter_code
_entity_poly.pdbx_strand_id
1 'polypeptide(L)'
;MTRGTTTLRRDHRGTERRGEETHGNGSDDTVTIDHEQALARRREGWRQTRVDRLTGVDDAPAFIDAVGLATLFPASPEVPNLFHAFVGDPDTATDSGHATPSGQVYGWRWVLGRREAAFYGAIVRNRPTWVAWPLLPAILHLRAETRSPQEMRADGMISADAVRIADALDAADAPLTTAELRRAAGFPTGKEQRAAYLRAVAELDARLLLAKTFAAEPDDLEMRHALTRRRYPEALRASAGLSREAALDQLLAAYLPAAAFARPTPLARHLGVGEPELRAGLGRLVDAGRAVVATLPGQRGDAFAAVP
;
A
#
# COMPACT_ATOMS: atom_id res chain seq x y z
N MET A 1 51.38 27.10 -63.05
CA MET A 1 50.35 27.99 -63.64
C MET A 1 49.46 28.46 -62.49
N THR A 2 49.92 29.34 -61.60
CA THR A 2 50.09 30.80 -61.70
C THR A 2 48.76 31.57 -61.67
N ARG A 3 48.64 32.44 -60.65
CA ARG A 3 47.74 33.60 -60.44
C ARG A 3 46.30 33.28 -60.01
N GLY A 4 45.70 33.95 -59.04
CA GLY A 4 46.13 35.09 -58.24
C GLY A 4 44.90 35.86 -57.72
N THR A 5 44.85 36.04 -56.39
CA THR A 5 44.57 37.27 -55.62
C THR A 5 43.37 38.17 -56.00
N THR A 6 42.47 38.48 -55.05
CA THR A 6 42.35 39.84 -54.43
C THR A 6 41.34 39.90 -53.29
N THR A 7 41.86 40.43 -52.19
CA THR A 7 41.33 40.81 -50.88
C THR A 7 40.24 41.89 -50.93
N LEU A 8 39.27 41.86 -50.01
CA LEU A 8 38.89 43.11 -49.34
C LEU A 8 38.56 42.88 -47.86
N ARG A 9 39.13 43.77 -47.07
CA ARG A 9 39.29 43.80 -45.62
C ARG A 9 38.25 44.75 -45.03
N ARG A 10 37.62 44.40 -43.91
CA ARG A 10 37.19 45.41 -42.93
C ARG A 10 37.11 44.81 -41.53
N ASP A 11 38.05 45.23 -40.70
CA ASP A 11 37.99 45.17 -39.25
C ASP A 11 36.77 45.96 -38.74
N HIS A 12 36.06 45.44 -37.75
CA HIS A 12 35.67 46.26 -36.61
C HIS A 12 35.57 45.46 -35.31
N ARG A 13 36.08 46.12 -34.28
CA ARG A 13 36.36 45.69 -32.92
C ARG A 13 35.09 45.33 -32.15
N GLY A 14 35.26 44.38 -31.22
CA GLY A 14 34.90 44.56 -29.82
C GLY A 14 33.44 44.39 -29.44
N THR A 15 33.13 43.34 -28.69
CA THR A 15 32.88 43.45 -27.23
C THR A 15 32.58 42.07 -26.65
N GLU A 16 33.32 41.72 -25.60
CA GLU A 16 32.97 40.66 -24.67
C GLU A 16 31.58 40.92 -24.10
N ARG A 17 30.70 39.92 -24.12
CA ARG A 17 29.70 39.72 -23.06
C ARG A 17 29.54 38.24 -22.79
N ARG A 18 29.97 37.85 -21.59
CA ARG A 18 29.40 36.75 -20.81
C ARG A 18 27.88 36.90 -20.85
N GLY A 19 27.18 35.92 -21.41
CA GLY A 19 25.78 35.62 -21.04
C GLY A 19 25.86 34.40 -20.14
N GLU A 20 25.85 34.60 -18.83
CA GLU A 20 24.63 34.56 -18.01
C GLU A 20 24.05 33.16 -17.95
N GLU A 21 24.58 32.44 -16.96
CA GLU A 21 23.91 31.37 -16.24
C GLU A 21 22.50 31.83 -15.87
N THR A 22 21.49 31.20 -16.47
CA THR A 22 20.16 31.12 -15.84
C THR A 22 20.09 29.79 -15.10
N HIS A 23 20.69 29.76 -13.91
CA HIS A 23 20.26 28.84 -12.87
C HIS A 23 18.80 29.20 -12.56
N GLY A 24 17.87 28.35 -12.99
CA GLY A 24 16.49 28.38 -12.53
C GLY A 24 16.49 28.13 -11.03
N ASN A 25 16.51 29.21 -10.27
CA ASN A 25 16.31 29.24 -8.83
C ASN A 25 14.82 28.97 -8.58
N GLY A 26 14.40 27.70 -8.65
CA GLY A 26 13.17 27.28 -8.01
C GLY A 26 13.44 27.31 -6.52
N SER A 27 12.95 28.34 -5.83
CA SER A 27 12.96 28.33 -4.38
C SER A 27 12.21 27.09 -3.94
N ASP A 28 12.97 26.23 -3.27
CA ASP A 28 12.50 25.09 -2.51
C ASP A 28 11.61 25.66 -1.39
N ASP A 29 10.34 25.92 -1.71
CA ASP A 29 9.32 26.45 -0.79
C ASP A 29 8.91 25.35 0.21
N THR A 30 9.91 24.83 0.90
CA THR A 30 9.77 23.90 2.00
C THR A 30 9.18 24.66 3.18
N VAL A 31 7.97 24.29 3.58
CA VAL A 31 7.25 24.93 4.68
C VAL A 31 7.54 24.21 5.99
N THR A 32 7.92 24.93 7.03
CA THR A 32 7.95 24.36 8.38
C THR A 32 6.53 24.23 8.91
N ILE A 33 6.06 23.00 9.13
CA ILE A 33 4.74 22.75 9.71
C ILE A 33 4.87 22.47 11.21
N ASP A 34 3.86 22.90 11.98
CA ASP A 34 3.76 22.54 13.39
C ASP A 34 3.50 21.04 13.50
N HIS A 35 4.49 20.32 14.05
CA HIS A 35 4.45 18.86 14.18
C HIS A 35 3.29 18.40 15.08
N GLU A 36 2.97 19.14 16.15
CA GLU A 36 1.89 18.76 17.05
C GLU A 36 0.53 18.89 16.37
N GLN A 37 0.32 19.99 15.64
CA GLN A 37 -0.89 20.20 14.85
C GLN A 37 -1.01 19.16 13.72
N ALA A 38 0.08 18.85 13.03
CA ALA A 38 0.10 17.83 11.99
C ALA A 38 -0.25 16.44 12.55
N LEU A 39 0.26 16.09 13.73
CA LEU A 39 -0.09 14.86 14.43
C LEU A 39 -1.55 14.85 14.89
N ALA A 40 -2.08 15.97 15.38
CA ALA A 40 -3.48 16.10 15.76
C ALA A 40 -4.41 15.84 14.55
N ARG A 41 -4.15 16.50 13.41
CA ARG A 41 -4.91 16.28 12.17
C ARG A 41 -4.83 14.85 11.67
N ARG A 42 -3.66 14.21 11.75
CA ARG A 42 -3.51 12.78 11.41
C ARG A 42 -4.36 11.90 12.32
N ARG A 43 -4.37 12.16 13.63
CA ARG A 43 -5.17 11.40 14.60
C ARG A 43 -6.66 11.55 14.31
N GLU A 44 -7.13 12.75 14.00
CA GLU A 44 -8.51 13.00 13.58
C GLU A 44 -8.85 12.27 12.28
N GLY A 45 -8.03 12.44 11.24
CA GLY A 45 -8.22 11.80 9.93
C GLY A 45 -8.20 10.27 9.99
N TRP A 46 -7.46 9.69 10.94
CA TRP A 46 -7.43 8.25 11.19
C TRP A 46 -8.38 7.79 12.31
N ARG A 47 -9.23 8.67 12.83
CA ARG A 47 -10.20 8.40 13.92
C ARG A 47 -9.57 7.84 15.19
N GLN A 48 -8.33 8.22 15.47
CA GLN A 48 -7.55 7.81 16.65
C GLN A 48 -7.73 8.80 17.80
N THR A 49 -8.92 9.40 17.93
CA THR A 49 -9.30 10.29 19.03
C THR A 49 -10.54 9.71 19.71
N ARG A 50 -10.77 10.03 20.99
CA ARG A 50 -11.97 9.55 21.69
C ARG A 50 -13.29 10.08 21.10
N VAL A 51 -13.22 11.21 20.39
CA VAL A 51 -14.39 11.89 19.81
C VAL A 51 -14.80 11.23 18.50
N ASP A 52 -13.83 10.93 17.63
CA ASP A 52 -14.10 10.51 16.24
C ASP A 52 -13.98 8.99 16.02
N ARG A 53 -13.63 8.24 17.09
CA ARG A 53 -13.42 6.79 17.04
C ARG A 53 -14.60 6.03 16.43
N LEU A 54 -14.29 4.86 15.87
CA LEU A 54 -15.29 3.89 15.44
C LEU A 54 -16.05 3.39 16.68
N THR A 55 -17.38 3.32 16.56
CA THR A 55 -18.25 2.80 17.62
C THR A 55 -18.44 1.29 17.52
N GLY A 56 -18.22 0.72 16.33
CA GLY A 56 -18.31 -0.70 16.07
C GLY A 56 -17.91 -1.07 14.64
N VAL A 57 -18.16 -2.33 14.30
CA VAL A 57 -17.80 -2.90 12.99
C VAL A 57 -18.55 -2.26 11.82
N ASP A 58 -19.72 -1.68 12.09
CA ASP A 58 -20.56 -1.05 11.06
C ASP A 58 -19.95 0.26 10.53
N ASP A 59 -19.09 0.93 11.30
CA ASP A 59 -18.39 2.15 10.87
C ASP A 59 -17.15 1.84 10.02
N ALA A 60 -16.61 0.62 10.12
CA ALA A 60 -15.34 0.26 9.53
C ALA A 60 -15.29 0.35 7.98
N PRO A 61 -16.34 -0.02 7.21
CA PRO A 61 -16.33 0.16 5.76
C PRO A 61 -16.11 1.62 5.34
N ALA A 62 -16.89 2.55 5.89
CA ALA A 62 -16.78 3.97 5.58
C ALA A 62 -15.41 4.55 6.00
N PHE A 63 -14.86 4.05 7.10
CA PHE A 63 -13.50 4.40 7.51
C PHE A 63 -12.45 3.91 6.51
N ILE A 64 -12.51 2.63 6.09
CA ILE A 64 -11.57 2.05 5.11
C ILE A 64 -11.62 2.83 3.80
N ASP A 65 -12.81 3.17 3.31
CA ASP A 65 -12.99 3.98 2.11
C ASP A 65 -12.38 5.39 2.26
N ALA A 66 -12.57 6.03 3.42
CA ALA A 66 -12.05 7.36 3.69
C ALA A 66 -10.50 7.41 3.79
N VAL A 67 -9.86 6.38 4.35
CA VAL A 67 -8.40 6.33 4.51
C VAL A 67 -7.68 5.55 3.41
N GLY A 68 -8.43 4.90 2.50
CA GLY A 68 -7.95 4.09 1.39
C GLY A 68 -7.44 2.70 1.79
N LEU A 69 -6.61 2.60 2.82
CA LEU A 69 -6.17 1.32 3.39
C LEU A 69 -5.94 1.42 4.88
N ALA A 70 -6.19 0.34 5.62
CA ALA A 70 -5.94 0.27 7.05
C ALA A 70 -5.48 -1.13 7.48
N THR A 71 -4.46 -1.22 8.33
CA THR A 71 -4.09 -2.50 8.93
C THR A 71 -5.10 -2.89 10.01
N LEU A 72 -5.22 -4.19 10.30
CA LEU A 72 -6.09 -4.66 11.38
C LEU A 72 -5.60 -4.15 12.75
N PHE A 73 -4.28 -4.21 12.94
CA PHE A 73 -3.58 -3.80 14.16
C PHE A 73 -2.45 -2.83 13.84
N PRO A 74 -1.92 -2.08 14.82
CA PRO A 74 -0.88 -1.10 14.61
C PRO A 74 0.37 -1.73 13.97
N ALA A 75 0.88 -1.11 12.90
CA ALA A 75 2.08 -1.57 12.19
C ALA A 75 3.21 -0.53 12.17
N SER A 76 2.83 0.75 12.19
CA SER A 76 3.70 1.92 12.14
C SER A 76 2.87 3.20 12.39
N PRO A 77 3.45 4.28 12.92
CA PRO A 77 2.81 5.59 12.96
C PRO A 77 2.50 6.22 11.58
N GLU A 78 3.00 5.64 10.48
CA GLU A 78 2.69 6.08 9.11
C GLU A 78 1.49 5.36 8.48
N VAL A 79 0.83 4.43 9.19
CA VAL A 79 -0.26 3.64 8.61
C VAL A 79 -1.46 3.61 9.56
N PRO A 80 -2.66 3.99 9.10
CA PRO A 80 -3.88 3.88 9.91
C PRO A 80 -4.20 2.41 10.21
N ASN A 81 -4.92 2.19 11.31
CA ASN A 81 -5.34 0.84 11.69
C ASN A 81 -6.69 0.84 12.41
N LEU A 82 -7.45 -0.24 12.21
CA LEU A 82 -8.80 -0.39 12.76
C LEU A 82 -8.80 -0.44 14.29
N PHE A 83 -7.76 -1.03 14.90
CA PHE A 83 -7.66 -1.12 16.36
C PHE A 83 -7.62 0.27 17.00
N HIS A 84 -6.65 1.12 16.67
CA HIS A 84 -6.54 2.47 17.22
C HIS A 84 -7.71 3.37 16.82
N ALA A 85 -8.26 3.19 15.62
CA ALA A 85 -9.47 3.88 15.21
C ALA A 85 -10.69 3.47 16.06
N PHE A 86 -10.76 2.23 16.54
CA PHE A 86 -11.82 1.75 17.42
C PHE A 86 -11.62 2.18 18.88
N VAL A 87 -10.40 2.09 19.40
CA VAL A 87 -10.13 2.51 20.79
C VAL A 87 -10.14 4.04 20.93
N GLY A 88 -9.84 4.77 19.85
CA GLY A 88 -9.74 6.23 19.86
C GLY A 88 -8.47 6.74 20.54
N ASP A 89 -7.40 5.95 20.50
CA ASP A 89 -6.13 6.25 21.16
C ASP A 89 -4.98 5.49 20.45
N PRO A 90 -4.01 6.19 19.83
CA PRO A 90 -2.89 5.58 19.13
C PRO A 90 -1.80 5.02 20.05
N ASP A 91 -1.83 5.33 21.34
CA ASP A 91 -0.84 4.87 22.33
C ASP A 91 -1.31 3.60 23.06
N THR A 92 -2.55 3.17 22.82
CA THR A 92 -3.08 1.93 23.39
C THR A 92 -2.36 0.70 22.79
N ALA A 93 -1.92 -0.20 23.68
CA ALA A 93 -1.30 -1.47 23.31
C ALA A 93 -2.35 -2.55 22.96
N THR A 94 -1.99 -3.44 22.03
CA THR A 94 -2.79 -4.62 21.69
C THR A 94 -2.54 -5.77 22.67
N ASP A 95 -3.51 -6.66 22.80
CA ASP A 95 -3.45 -7.88 23.61
C ASP A 95 -4.00 -9.10 22.83
N SER A 96 -3.99 -10.29 23.44
CA SER A 96 -4.46 -11.56 22.85
C SER A 96 -5.80 -12.06 23.40
N GLY A 97 -6.47 -11.28 24.24
CA GLY A 97 -7.76 -11.61 24.84
C GLY A 97 -8.89 -11.59 23.81
N HIS A 98 -9.83 -12.53 23.92
CA HIS A 98 -10.97 -12.59 23.00
C HIS A 98 -12.08 -11.59 23.38
N ALA A 99 -12.20 -11.26 24.68
CA ALA A 99 -13.18 -10.32 25.22
C ALA A 99 -12.62 -8.87 25.37
N THR A 100 -11.50 -8.58 24.72
CA THR A 100 -10.87 -7.24 24.74
C THR A 100 -11.17 -6.50 23.43
N PRO A 101 -10.89 -5.19 23.34
CA PRO A 101 -10.94 -4.47 22.07
C PRO A 101 -10.12 -5.14 20.97
N SER A 102 -8.99 -5.77 21.33
CA SER A 102 -8.14 -6.52 20.40
C SER A 102 -8.88 -7.72 19.81
N GLY A 103 -9.53 -8.52 20.66
CA GLY A 103 -10.37 -9.65 20.24
C GLY A 103 -11.58 -9.25 19.39
N GLN A 104 -12.23 -8.13 19.75
CA GLN A 104 -13.35 -7.60 19.00
C GLN A 104 -12.95 -7.17 17.58
N VAL A 105 -11.90 -6.36 17.45
CA VAL A 105 -11.37 -5.92 16.14
C VAL A 105 -10.84 -7.12 15.34
N TYR A 106 -10.21 -8.10 15.99
CA TYR A 106 -9.85 -9.35 15.33
C TYR A 106 -11.08 -10.00 14.68
N GLY A 107 -12.20 -10.10 15.41
CA GLY A 107 -13.46 -10.65 14.93
C GLY A 107 -14.09 -9.89 13.75
N TRP A 108 -13.82 -8.59 13.59
CA TRP A 108 -14.38 -7.77 12.51
C TRP A 108 -14.04 -8.30 11.12
N ARG A 109 -12.91 -9.03 10.96
CA ARG A 109 -12.53 -9.56 9.64
C ARG A 109 -13.59 -10.47 9.03
N TRP A 110 -14.32 -11.21 9.87
CA TRP A 110 -15.40 -12.08 9.44
C TRP A 110 -16.55 -11.24 8.92
N VAL A 111 -17.02 -10.28 9.71
CA VAL A 111 -18.14 -9.39 9.35
C VAL A 111 -17.83 -8.59 8.09
N LEU A 112 -16.67 -7.92 8.03
CA LEU A 112 -16.26 -7.11 6.89
C LEU A 112 -16.04 -7.96 5.63
N GLY A 113 -15.44 -9.13 5.82
CA GLY A 113 -15.21 -10.08 4.75
C GLY A 113 -16.51 -10.59 4.13
N ARG A 114 -17.50 -10.95 4.95
CA ARG A 114 -18.82 -11.43 4.49
C ARG A 114 -19.61 -10.36 3.75
N ARG A 115 -19.49 -9.10 4.18
CA ARG A 115 -20.10 -7.95 3.52
C ARG A 115 -19.37 -7.54 2.24
N GLU A 116 -18.24 -8.18 1.93
CA GLU A 116 -17.30 -7.75 0.90
C GLU A 116 -17.01 -6.24 1.02
N ALA A 117 -16.82 -5.75 2.26
CA ALA A 117 -16.71 -4.32 2.52
C ALA A 117 -15.45 -3.69 1.92
N ALA A 118 -14.40 -4.47 1.78
CA ALA A 118 -13.10 -4.05 1.23
C ALA A 118 -12.28 -5.31 0.88
N PHE A 119 -11.19 -5.13 0.13
CA PHE A 119 -10.23 -6.20 -0.12
C PHE A 119 -9.37 -6.46 1.13
N TYR A 120 -9.14 -7.73 1.46
CA TYR A 120 -8.31 -8.14 2.61
C TYR A 120 -7.12 -8.99 2.19
N GLY A 121 -5.90 -8.52 2.51
CA GLY A 121 -4.65 -9.19 2.13
C GLY A 121 -3.45 -8.79 2.97
N ALA A 122 -2.31 -9.46 2.75
CA ALA A 122 -1.04 -9.13 3.39
C ALA A 122 -0.28 -8.06 2.58
N ILE A 123 -0.47 -6.79 2.91
CA ILE A 123 0.05 -5.66 2.11
C ILE A 123 1.08 -4.87 2.90
N VAL A 124 0.65 -4.16 3.94
CA VAL A 124 1.54 -3.28 4.71
C VAL A 124 2.48 -4.12 5.56
N ARG A 125 3.77 -4.16 5.21
CA ARG A 125 4.77 -5.03 5.87
C ARG A 125 4.31 -6.50 5.98
N ASN A 126 3.58 -6.99 4.98
CA ASN A 126 2.95 -8.33 4.98
C ASN A 126 2.00 -8.57 6.18
N ARG A 127 1.39 -7.51 6.73
CA ARG A 127 0.37 -7.61 7.78
C ARG A 127 -1.04 -7.58 7.19
N PRO A 128 -2.02 -8.18 7.88
CA PRO A 128 -3.42 -8.06 7.55
C PRO A 128 -3.86 -6.61 7.33
N THR A 129 -4.25 -6.30 6.10
CA THR A 129 -4.59 -4.95 5.63
C THR A 129 -5.91 -5.01 4.86
N TRP A 130 -6.79 -4.07 5.15
CA TRP A 130 -7.98 -3.77 4.34
C TRP A 130 -7.65 -2.67 3.34
N VAL A 131 -8.14 -2.80 2.11
CA VAL A 131 -7.99 -1.83 1.03
C VAL A 131 -9.35 -1.54 0.44
N ALA A 132 -9.70 -0.26 0.35
CA ALA A 132 -10.90 0.21 -0.33
C ALA A 132 -10.93 -0.30 -1.77
N TRP A 133 -12.07 -0.81 -2.23
CA TRP A 133 -12.19 -1.41 -3.57
C TRP A 133 -11.68 -0.52 -4.72
N PRO A 134 -11.92 0.80 -4.73
CA PRO A 134 -11.38 1.67 -5.78
C PRO A 134 -9.86 1.66 -5.90
N LEU A 135 -9.14 1.33 -4.82
CA LEU A 135 -7.67 1.25 -4.81
C LEU A 135 -7.12 -0.14 -5.11
N LEU A 136 -7.98 -1.16 -5.20
CA LEU A 136 -7.50 -2.53 -5.44
C LEU A 136 -6.68 -2.66 -6.73
N PRO A 137 -7.09 -2.10 -7.90
CA PRO A 137 -6.27 -2.16 -9.11
C PRO A 137 -4.88 -1.56 -8.92
N ALA A 138 -4.78 -0.40 -8.26
CA ALA A 138 -3.52 0.27 -7.98
C ALA A 138 -2.61 -0.57 -7.06
N ILE A 139 -3.18 -1.14 -5.98
CA ILE A 139 -2.42 -2.02 -5.07
C ILE A 139 -1.94 -3.29 -5.78
N LEU A 140 -2.80 -3.93 -6.58
CA LEU A 140 -2.39 -5.10 -7.36
C LEU A 140 -1.26 -4.73 -8.33
N HIS A 141 -1.34 -3.59 -9.01
CA HIS A 141 -0.29 -3.15 -9.93
C HIS A 141 1.06 -2.91 -9.24
N LEU A 142 1.02 -2.31 -8.05
CA LEU A 142 2.23 -1.97 -7.31
C LEU A 142 2.88 -3.19 -6.64
N ARG A 143 2.08 -4.20 -6.26
CA ARG A 143 2.47 -5.23 -5.29
C ARG A 143 2.23 -6.68 -5.70
N ALA A 144 1.27 -6.96 -6.59
CA ALA A 144 0.99 -8.32 -6.98
C ALA A 144 2.11 -8.85 -7.89
N GLU A 145 2.48 -10.11 -7.68
CA GLU A 145 3.35 -10.80 -8.62
C GLU A 145 2.56 -11.21 -9.86
N THR A 146 3.17 -11.05 -11.03
CA THR A 146 2.53 -11.34 -12.32
C THR A 146 3.00 -12.67 -12.91
N ARG A 147 4.19 -13.15 -12.52
CA ARG A 147 4.71 -14.46 -12.90
C ARG A 147 3.87 -15.58 -12.30
N SER A 148 3.80 -16.68 -13.04
CA SER A 148 3.21 -17.92 -12.53
C SER A 148 3.99 -18.48 -11.34
N PRO A 149 3.33 -19.21 -10.42
CA PRO A 149 4.03 -19.91 -9.34
C PRO A 149 5.17 -20.81 -9.82
N GLN A 150 5.04 -21.40 -11.00
CA GLN A 150 6.04 -22.28 -11.61
C GLN A 150 7.30 -21.50 -12.00
N GLU A 151 7.17 -20.37 -12.69
CA GLU A 151 8.30 -19.48 -13.03
C GLU A 151 9.00 -18.99 -11.77
N MET A 152 8.22 -18.55 -10.78
CA MET A 152 8.77 -18.07 -9.51
C MET A 152 9.54 -19.16 -8.75
N ARG A 153 9.10 -20.42 -8.83
CA ARG A 153 9.82 -21.55 -8.24
C ARG A 153 11.12 -21.83 -8.98
N ALA A 154 11.12 -21.76 -10.31
CA ALA A 154 12.33 -21.92 -11.11
C ALA A 154 13.39 -20.86 -10.73
N ASP A 155 12.94 -19.64 -10.43
CA ASP A 155 13.78 -18.54 -9.94
C ASP A 155 14.13 -18.63 -8.44
N GLY A 156 13.67 -19.68 -7.73
CA GLY A 156 13.91 -19.85 -6.29
C GLY A 156 13.18 -18.85 -5.38
N MET A 157 12.17 -18.14 -5.89
CA MET A 157 11.45 -17.11 -5.14
C MET A 157 10.40 -17.66 -4.17
N ILE A 158 9.82 -18.82 -4.49
CA ILE A 158 8.84 -19.52 -3.65
C ILE A 158 9.17 -21.01 -3.55
N SER A 159 8.67 -21.62 -2.49
CA SER A 159 8.84 -23.03 -2.19
C SER A 159 7.99 -23.94 -3.09
N ALA A 160 8.40 -25.21 -3.17
CA ALA A 160 7.57 -26.27 -3.77
C ALA A 160 6.19 -26.37 -3.12
N ASP A 161 6.12 -26.12 -1.81
CA ASP A 161 4.91 -26.14 -1.00
C ASP A 161 3.94 -25.02 -1.42
N ALA A 162 4.44 -23.81 -1.68
CA ALA A 162 3.65 -22.70 -2.21
C ALA A 162 3.09 -23.01 -3.60
N VAL A 163 3.88 -23.65 -4.48
CA VAL A 163 3.40 -24.11 -5.79
C VAL A 163 2.28 -25.14 -5.63
N ARG A 164 2.42 -26.14 -4.75
CA ARG A 164 1.34 -27.13 -4.51
C ARG A 164 0.04 -26.47 -4.04
N ILE A 165 0.13 -25.45 -3.18
CA ILE A 165 -1.06 -24.69 -2.75
C ILE A 165 -1.69 -23.97 -3.93
N ALA A 166 -0.89 -23.31 -4.77
CA ALA A 166 -1.40 -22.60 -5.94
C ALA A 166 -2.04 -23.55 -6.96
N ASP A 167 -1.43 -24.71 -7.22
CA ASP A 167 -1.96 -25.74 -8.11
C ASP A 167 -3.28 -26.31 -7.58
N ALA A 168 -3.39 -26.57 -6.27
CA ALA A 168 -4.63 -27.03 -5.65
C ALA A 168 -5.78 -26.00 -5.78
N LEU A 169 -5.47 -24.71 -5.64
CA LEU A 169 -6.45 -23.64 -5.84
C LEU A 169 -6.82 -23.44 -7.32
N ASP A 170 -5.90 -23.72 -8.24
CA ASP A 170 -6.19 -23.68 -9.67
C ASP A 170 -6.97 -24.91 -10.16
N ALA A 171 -6.80 -26.06 -9.52
CA ALA A 171 -7.62 -27.24 -9.82
C ALA A 171 -9.05 -27.14 -9.26
N ALA A 172 -9.30 -26.25 -8.30
CA ALA A 172 -10.59 -26.12 -7.63
C ALA A 172 -11.58 -25.22 -8.40
N ASP A 173 -12.83 -25.66 -8.51
CA ASP A 173 -13.93 -24.90 -9.13
C ASP A 173 -14.48 -23.79 -8.22
N ALA A 174 -14.22 -23.87 -6.91
CA ALA A 174 -14.68 -22.92 -5.91
C ALA A 174 -13.59 -22.60 -4.87
N PRO A 175 -13.68 -21.46 -4.16
CA PRO A 175 -12.77 -21.15 -3.06
C PRO A 175 -12.79 -22.24 -1.98
N LEU A 176 -11.61 -22.67 -1.54
CA LEU A 176 -11.44 -23.78 -0.59
C LEU A 176 -11.32 -23.27 0.84
N THR A 177 -11.96 -23.94 1.79
CA THR A 177 -11.73 -23.72 3.22
C THR A 177 -10.27 -24.06 3.57
N THR A 178 -9.80 -23.61 4.74
CA THR A 178 -8.44 -23.95 5.18
C THR A 178 -8.24 -25.47 5.31
N ALA A 179 -9.26 -26.22 5.70
CA ALA A 179 -9.18 -27.67 5.83
C ALA A 179 -9.13 -28.36 4.46
N GLU A 180 -9.97 -27.94 3.51
CA GLU A 180 -9.98 -28.47 2.14
C GLU A 180 -8.68 -28.16 1.41
N LEU A 181 -8.19 -26.93 1.50
CA LEU A 181 -6.94 -26.53 0.84
C LEU A 181 -5.75 -27.35 1.36
N ARG A 182 -5.67 -27.57 2.67
CA ARG A 182 -4.63 -28.44 3.25
C ARG A 182 -4.70 -29.85 2.70
N ARG A 183 -5.91 -30.42 2.58
CA ARG A 183 -6.11 -31.76 2.04
C ARG A 183 -5.71 -31.83 0.57
N ALA A 184 -6.20 -30.89 -0.25
CA ALA A 184 -5.95 -30.83 -1.69
C ALA A 184 -4.46 -30.61 -2.02
N ALA A 185 -3.77 -29.77 -1.25
CA ALA A 185 -2.34 -29.48 -1.46
C ALA A 185 -1.39 -30.48 -0.77
N GLY A 186 -1.92 -31.55 -0.17
CA GLY A 186 -1.13 -32.63 0.41
C GLY A 186 -0.43 -32.27 1.73
N PHE A 187 -1.08 -31.50 2.61
CA PHE A 187 -0.58 -31.17 3.94
C PHE A 187 -1.28 -32.00 5.02
N PRO A 188 -0.75 -33.19 5.39
CA PRO A 188 -1.33 -34.03 6.44
C PRO A 188 -1.34 -33.34 7.82
N THR A 189 -2.04 -33.95 8.77
CA THR A 189 -2.12 -33.46 10.15
C THR A 189 -0.77 -33.58 10.84
N GLY A 190 -0.33 -32.54 11.57
CA GLY A 190 0.94 -32.52 12.29
C GLY A 190 1.50 -31.11 12.45
N LYS A 191 2.33 -30.89 13.48
CA LYS A 191 2.89 -29.56 13.81
C LYS A 191 3.81 -29.02 12.70
N GLU A 192 4.72 -29.85 12.20
CA GLU A 192 5.65 -29.48 11.13
C GLU A 192 4.90 -29.17 9.82
N GLN A 193 3.94 -30.02 9.46
CA GLN A 193 3.08 -29.83 8.29
C GLN A 193 2.21 -28.58 8.40
N ARG A 194 1.80 -28.21 9.62
CA ARG A 194 1.14 -26.92 9.88
C ARG A 194 2.09 -25.76 9.62
N ALA A 195 3.32 -25.82 10.10
CA ALA A 195 4.31 -24.76 9.90
C ALA A 195 4.67 -24.59 8.41
N ALA A 196 4.88 -25.70 7.69
CA ALA A 196 5.15 -25.70 6.26
C ALA A 196 3.98 -25.07 5.46
N TYR A 197 2.74 -25.49 5.76
CA TYR A 197 1.55 -24.89 5.17
C TYR A 197 1.44 -23.39 5.43
N LEU A 198 1.60 -22.94 6.68
CA LEU A 198 1.50 -21.52 7.03
C LEU A 198 2.59 -20.69 6.32
N ARG A 199 3.80 -21.24 6.18
CA ARG A 199 4.89 -20.60 5.43
C ARG A 199 4.53 -20.47 3.95
N ALA A 200 4.05 -21.54 3.33
CA ALA A 200 3.65 -21.55 1.93
C ALA A 200 2.48 -20.58 1.64
N VAL A 201 1.48 -20.53 2.53
CA VAL A 201 0.41 -19.52 2.45
C VAL A 201 0.98 -18.12 2.56
N ALA A 202 1.86 -17.85 3.52
CA ALA A 202 2.48 -16.54 3.70
C ALA A 202 3.32 -16.11 2.50
N GLU A 203 4.01 -17.04 1.83
CA GLU A 203 4.77 -16.76 0.60
C GLU A 203 3.86 -16.28 -0.54
N LEU A 204 2.69 -16.89 -0.72
CA LEU A 204 1.70 -16.51 -1.74
C LEU A 204 0.97 -15.20 -1.37
N ASP A 205 0.57 -15.07 -0.11
CA ASP A 205 -0.20 -13.93 0.42
C ASP A 205 0.63 -12.63 0.38
N ALA A 206 1.93 -12.70 0.72
CA ALA A 206 2.85 -11.56 0.63
C ALA A 206 3.08 -11.05 -0.81
N ARG A 207 2.64 -11.81 -1.81
CA ARG A 207 2.73 -11.49 -3.24
C ARG A 207 1.37 -11.29 -3.89
N LEU A 208 0.31 -11.23 -3.07
CA LEU A 208 -1.08 -11.07 -3.48
C LEU A 208 -1.54 -12.12 -4.51
N LEU A 209 -0.96 -13.32 -4.49
CA LEU A 209 -1.41 -14.44 -5.31
C LEU A 209 -2.63 -15.14 -4.71
N LEU A 210 -2.83 -14.97 -3.40
CA LEU A 210 -3.91 -15.55 -2.63
C LEU A 210 -4.96 -14.49 -2.29
N ALA A 211 -6.23 -14.80 -2.57
CA ALA A 211 -7.39 -14.06 -2.10
C ALA A 211 -8.04 -14.83 -0.94
N LYS A 212 -8.43 -14.08 0.09
CA LYS A 212 -9.25 -14.59 1.20
C LYS A 212 -10.69 -14.17 0.99
N THR A 213 -11.60 -15.12 1.03
CA THR A 213 -13.05 -14.90 0.89
C THR A 213 -13.76 -15.45 2.11
N PHE A 214 -14.95 -14.93 2.37
CA PHE A 214 -15.74 -15.24 3.55
C PHE A 214 -17.15 -15.60 3.07
N ALA A 215 -17.77 -16.63 3.62
CA ALA A 215 -19.10 -17.04 3.19
C ALA A 215 -20.16 -16.01 3.59
N ALA A 216 -21.14 -15.76 2.72
CA ALA A 216 -22.21 -14.81 3.00
C ALA A 216 -23.07 -15.19 4.22
N GLU A 217 -23.19 -16.50 4.50
CA GLU A 217 -24.02 -17.02 5.58
C GLU A 217 -23.52 -16.58 6.97
N PRO A 218 -24.38 -16.04 7.85
CA PRO A 218 -23.97 -15.50 9.16
C PRO A 218 -23.27 -16.52 10.07
N ASP A 219 -23.69 -17.79 10.01
CA ASP A 219 -23.20 -18.88 10.85
C ASP A 219 -21.94 -19.55 10.28
N ASP A 220 -21.56 -19.21 9.05
CA ASP A 220 -20.31 -19.67 8.44
C ASP A 220 -19.18 -18.72 8.83
N LEU A 221 -18.36 -19.20 9.75
CA LEU A 221 -17.18 -18.51 10.28
C LEU A 221 -15.89 -18.97 9.58
N GLU A 222 -15.98 -19.62 8.42
CA GLU A 222 -14.82 -20.17 7.72
C GLU A 222 -14.29 -19.23 6.65
N MET A 223 -12.97 -19.00 6.72
CA MET A 223 -12.23 -18.29 5.69
C MET A 223 -11.88 -19.28 4.60
N ARG A 224 -12.20 -18.90 3.38
CA ARG A 224 -11.88 -19.63 2.16
C ARG A 224 -10.76 -18.91 1.41
N HIS A 225 -10.08 -19.68 0.57
CA HIS A 225 -8.92 -19.26 -0.20
C HIS A 225 -9.18 -19.50 -1.68
N ALA A 226 -8.80 -18.54 -2.50
CA ALA A 226 -8.81 -18.63 -3.94
C ALA A 226 -7.52 -18.01 -4.50
N LEU A 227 -7.20 -18.28 -5.76
CA LEU A 227 -6.21 -17.45 -6.46
C LEU A 227 -6.80 -16.06 -6.71
N THR A 228 -6.02 -15.01 -6.43
CA THR A 228 -6.43 -13.61 -6.70
C THR A 228 -6.88 -13.44 -8.14
N ARG A 229 -6.18 -14.07 -9.10
CA ARG A 229 -6.55 -14.02 -10.52
C ARG A 229 -7.88 -14.66 -10.88
N ARG A 230 -8.35 -15.62 -10.09
CA ARG A 230 -9.67 -16.23 -10.26
C ARG A 230 -10.75 -15.41 -9.58
N ARG A 231 -10.48 -14.88 -8.38
CA ARG A 231 -11.47 -14.16 -7.58
C ARG A 231 -11.70 -12.71 -8.05
N TYR A 232 -10.66 -12.04 -8.52
CA TYR A 232 -10.71 -10.62 -8.90
C TYR A 232 -10.13 -10.37 -10.31
N PRO A 233 -10.64 -11.06 -11.36
CA PRO A 233 -10.10 -10.92 -12.71
C PRO A 233 -10.28 -9.50 -13.26
N GLU A 234 -11.34 -8.81 -12.87
CA GLU A 234 -11.61 -7.44 -13.32
C GLU A 234 -10.61 -6.44 -12.73
N ALA A 235 -10.29 -6.58 -11.44
CA ALA A 235 -9.30 -5.73 -10.78
C ALA A 235 -7.90 -5.94 -11.36
N LEU A 236 -7.55 -7.18 -11.75
CA LEU A 236 -6.30 -7.45 -12.47
C LEU A 236 -6.29 -6.86 -13.88
N ARG A 237 -7.40 -6.94 -14.62
CA ARG A 237 -7.51 -6.28 -15.93
C ARG A 237 -7.36 -4.77 -15.82
N ALA A 238 -8.03 -4.15 -14.84
CA ALA A 238 -7.89 -2.72 -14.57
C ALA A 238 -6.46 -2.36 -14.15
N SER A 239 -5.84 -3.18 -13.30
CA SER A 239 -4.44 -3.04 -12.88
C SER A 239 -3.47 -3.04 -14.07
N ALA A 240 -3.64 -3.98 -15.01
CA ALA A 240 -2.79 -4.08 -16.20
C ALA A 240 -2.87 -2.84 -17.13
N GLY A 241 -3.93 -2.04 -17.03
CA GLY A 241 -4.08 -0.77 -17.76
C GLY A 241 -3.39 0.42 -17.11
N LEU A 242 -2.87 0.28 -15.89
CA LEU A 242 -2.22 1.37 -15.16
C LEU A 242 -0.72 1.44 -15.50
N SER A 243 -0.20 2.65 -15.58
CA SER A 243 1.24 2.85 -15.39
C SER A 243 1.56 2.71 -13.90
N ARG A 244 2.82 2.39 -13.58
CA ARG A 244 3.26 2.30 -12.18
C ARG A 244 3.11 3.64 -11.45
N GLU A 245 3.40 4.74 -12.15
CA GLU A 245 3.17 6.11 -11.66
C GLU A 245 1.70 6.38 -11.37
N ALA A 246 0.79 6.05 -12.29
CA ALA A 246 -0.64 6.27 -12.11
C ALA A 246 -1.22 5.48 -10.92
N ALA A 247 -0.77 4.24 -10.73
CA ALA A 247 -1.16 3.44 -9.58
C ALA A 247 -0.68 4.07 -8.26
N LEU A 248 0.56 4.54 -8.22
CA LEU A 248 1.10 5.22 -7.04
C LEU A 248 0.36 6.54 -6.78
N ASP A 249 0.05 7.31 -7.81
CA ASP A 249 -0.66 8.58 -7.68
C ASP A 249 -2.08 8.37 -7.13
N GLN A 250 -2.80 7.35 -7.61
CA GLN A 250 -4.11 6.98 -7.05
C GLN A 250 -4.02 6.62 -5.56
N LEU A 251 -3.01 5.83 -5.18
CA LEU A 251 -2.80 5.44 -3.79
C LEU A 251 -2.48 6.65 -2.91
N LEU A 252 -1.52 7.49 -3.31
CA LEU A 252 -1.10 8.66 -2.53
C LEU A 252 -2.21 9.71 -2.45
N ALA A 253 -2.99 9.88 -3.53
CA ALA A 253 -4.13 10.77 -3.58
C ALA A 253 -5.23 10.40 -2.58
N ALA A 254 -5.43 9.11 -2.30
CA ALA A 254 -6.38 8.64 -1.31
C ALA A 254 -5.79 8.65 0.11
N TYR A 255 -4.51 8.32 0.25
CA TYR A 255 -3.83 8.23 1.55
C TYR A 255 -3.58 9.59 2.20
N LEU A 256 -3.01 10.54 1.45
CA LEU A 256 -2.42 11.76 2.01
C LEU A 256 -3.43 12.66 2.75
N PRO A 257 -4.67 12.89 2.25
CA PRO A 257 -5.64 13.75 2.93
C PRO A 257 -5.93 13.31 4.37
N ALA A 258 -6.19 12.02 4.60
CA ALA A 258 -6.46 11.49 5.93
C ALA A 258 -5.19 11.37 6.80
N ALA A 259 -4.03 11.16 6.17
CA ALA A 259 -2.75 11.07 6.89
C ALA A 259 -2.22 12.42 7.38
N ALA A 260 -2.74 13.53 6.86
CA ALA A 260 -2.30 14.93 7.02
C ALA A 260 -0.88 15.23 6.50
N PHE A 261 0.05 14.29 6.63
CA PHE A 261 1.38 14.33 6.05
C PHE A 261 1.90 12.92 5.80
N ALA A 262 2.94 12.80 4.98
CA ALA A 262 3.63 11.55 4.68
C ALA A 262 5.14 11.70 4.87
N ARG A 263 5.76 10.68 5.48
CA ARG A 263 7.22 10.56 5.49
C ARG A 263 7.64 9.52 4.44
N PRO A 264 8.43 9.91 3.41
CA PRO A 264 8.68 9.04 2.28
C PRO A 264 9.35 7.71 2.63
N THR A 265 10.46 7.74 3.35
CA THR A 265 11.24 6.54 3.69
C THR A 265 10.40 5.47 4.43
N PRO A 266 9.75 5.78 5.57
CA PRO A 266 8.94 4.78 6.25
C PRO A 266 7.73 4.34 5.41
N LEU A 267 7.04 5.25 4.71
CA LEU A 267 5.87 4.90 3.92
C LEU A 267 6.23 3.96 2.75
N ALA A 268 7.29 4.27 2.00
CA ALA A 268 7.80 3.43 0.90
C ALA A 268 8.10 2.01 1.37
N ARG A 269 8.82 1.88 2.50
CA ARG A 269 9.13 0.59 3.12
C ARG A 269 7.87 -0.17 3.55
N HIS A 270 6.85 0.52 4.05
CA HIS A 270 5.62 -0.09 4.52
C HIS A 270 4.75 -0.59 3.38
N LEU A 271 4.66 0.19 2.31
CA LEU A 271 3.95 -0.16 1.09
C LEU A 271 4.74 -1.15 0.23
N GLY A 272 6.06 -1.26 0.40
CA GLY A 272 6.92 -2.12 -0.42
C GLY A 272 7.13 -1.55 -1.83
N VAL A 273 7.26 -0.24 -1.94
CA VAL A 273 7.62 0.49 -3.17
C VAL A 273 8.98 1.15 -3.00
N GLY A 274 9.60 1.59 -4.10
CA GLY A 274 10.89 2.30 -4.01
C GLY A 274 10.73 3.67 -3.34
N GLU A 275 11.68 4.07 -2.49
CA GLU A 275 11.65 5.43 -1.91
C GLU A 275 11.72 6.54 -2.99
N PRO A 276 12.60 6.47 -4.01
CA PRO A 276 12.63 7.49 -5.06
C PRO A 276 11.31 7.58 -5.83
N GLU A 277 10.69 6.42 -6.10
CA GLU A 277 9.39 6.31 -6.75
C GLU A 277 8.30 6.99 -5.90
N LEU A 278 8.25 6.70 -4.61
CA LEU A 278 7.30 7.30 -3.67
C LEU A 278 7.49 8.82 -3.56
N ARG A 279 8.73 9.30 -3.49
CA ARG A 279 9.04 10.74 -3.49
C ARG A 279 8.57 11.41 -4.77
N ALA A 280 8.78 10.80 -5.93
CA ALA A 280 8.31 11.34 -7.20
C ALA A 280 6.77 11.44 -7.23
N GLY A 281 6.05 10.44 -6.73
CA GLY A 281 4.59 10.50 -6.61
C GLY A 281 4.09 11.60 -5.66
N LEU A 282 4.76 11.77 -4.51
CA LEU A 282 4.45 12.87 -3.59
C LEU A 282 4.78 14.25 -4.22
N GLY A 283 5.87 14.34 -5.00
CA GLY A 283 6.22 15.53 -5.77
C GLY A 283 5.15 15.90 -6.80
N ARG A 284 4.58 14.91 -7.51
CA ARG A 284 3.45 15.16 -8.41
C ARG A 284 2.20 15.69 -7.69
N LEU A 285 1.96 15.31 -6.43
CA LEU A 285 0.91 15.92 -5.62
C LEU A 285 1.23 17.38 -5.25
N VAL A 286 2.51 17.73 -5.06
CA VAL A 286 2.96 19.11 -4.88
C VAL A 286 2.73 19.93 -6.15
N ASP A 287 3.16 19.41 -7.29
CA ASP A 287 2.96 20.06 -8.60
C ASP A 287 1.47 20.30 -8.90
N ALA A 288 0.61 19.38 -8.45
CA ALA A 288 -0.85 19.49 -8.56
C ALA A 288 -1.51 20.39 -7.51
N GLY A 289 -0.74 21.03 -6.62
CA GLY A 289 -1.25 21.90 -5.56
C GLY A 289 -2.02 21.17 -4.45
N ARG A 290 -1.84 19.85 -4.33
CA ARG A 290 -2.51 18.99 -3.33
C ARG A 290 -1.63 18.66 -2.13
N ALA A 291 -0.34 18.96 -2.22
CA ALA A 291 0.62 18.79 -1.16
C ALA A 291 1.64 19.93 -1.14
N VAL A 292 2.39 20.05 -0.06
CA VAL A 292 3.58 20.90 0.03
C VAL A 292 4.74 20.10 0.61
N VAL A 293 5.97 20.44 0.19
CA VAL A 293 7.18 19.94 0.86
C VAL A 293 7.25 20.58 2.24
N ALA A 294 7.50 19.78 3.26
CA ALA A 294 7.45 20.23 4.64
C ALA A 294 8.62 19.71 5.48
N THR A 295 9.05 20.51 6.44
CA THR A 295 9.96 20.04 7.51
C THR A 295 9.18 19.81 8.80
N LEU A 296 9.50 18.69 9.46
CA LEU A 296 8.95 18.33 10.76
C LEU A 296 10.05 18.50 11.83
N PRO A 297 9.90 19.43 12.79
CA PRO A 297 10.85 19.60 13.88
C PRO A 297 11.20 18.28 14.58
N GLY A 298 12.51 18.02 14.74
CA GLY A 298 13.02 16.81 15.37
C GLY A 298 13.04 15.56 14.48
N GLN A 299 12.62 15.66 13.22
CA GLN A 299 12.71 14.59 12.24
C GLN A 299 13.75 14.90 11.15
N ARG A 300 14.41 13.87 10.63
CA ARG A 300 15.36 14.00 9.52
C ARG A 300 14.67 13.75 8.18
N GLY A 301 14.99 14.59 7.20
CA GLY A 301 14.49 14.50 5.84
C GLY A 301 13.11 15.14 5.66
N ASP A 302 12.76 15.37 4.39
CA ASP A 302 11.52 16.06 4.05
C ASP A 302 10.30 15.17 4.28
N ALA A 303 9.23 15.81 4.73
CA ALA A 303 7.88 15.29 4.73
C ALA A 303 7.06 15.97 3.62
N PHE A 304 5.91 15.41 3.32
CA PHE A 304 4.96 16.01 2.38
C PHE A 304 3.63 16.18 3.12
N ALA A 305 3.15 17.41 3.26
CA ALA A 305 1.91 17.70 3.97
C ALA A 305 0.76 17.88 2.99
N ALA A 306 -0.42 17.36 3.34
CA ALA A 306 -1.64 17.61 2.58
C ALA A 306 -1.97 19.11 2.64
N VAL A 307 -2.37 19.67 1.50
CA VAL A 307 -3.01 20.98 1.46
C VAL A 307 -4.49 20.79 1.81
N PRO A 308 -5.05 21.57 2.76
CA PRO A 308 -6.47 21.52 3.12
C PRO A 308 -7.43 21.78 1.96
#